data_AF-A0A2X4TY84-F1
#
_entry.id   AF-A0A2X4TY84-F1
#
_cell.length_a   1.000
_cell.length_b   1.000
_cell.length_c   1.000
_cell.angle_alpha   90.00
_cell.angle_beta   90.00
_cell.angle_gamma   90.00
#
_symmetry.space_group_name_H-M   'P 1'
#
loop_
_entity.id
_entity.type
_entity.pdbx_description
1 polymer ?
#
loop_
_entity_poly.entity_id
_entity_poly.type
_entity_poly.pdbx_seq_one_letter_code
_entity_poly.pdbx_strand_id
1 'polypeptide(L)'
;MPIGQRLADDPFLFAKRDALYLGLAFGLSMVTLRIPMEVWQRYSNVMLLLSIVMLLIVLVVGSSVNGASRWIALGPLRIQPAELSKLSLFCYLASYLVRKVEEVRTNFWASASRWA
;
A
#
# COMPACT_ATOMS: atom_id res chain seq x y z
N MET A 1 -7.67 31.15 -15.92
CA MET A 1 -8.50 31.12 -14.70
C MET A 1 -8.31 29.78 -14.02
N PRO A 2 -7.89 29.72 -12.73
CA PRO A 2 -7.67 28.46 -12.02
C PRO A 2 -8.99 27.67 -11.90
N ILE A 3 -8.93 26.37 -12.18
CA ILE A 3 -10.10 25.47 -12.27
C ILE A 3 -10.92 25.42 -10.95
N GLY A 4 -10.33 25.84 -9.82
CA GLY A 4 -11.00 25.91 -8.52
C GLY A 4 -12.14 26.96 -8.41
N GLN A 5 -12.09 28.04 -9.19
CA GLN A 5 -13.13 29.09 -9.12
C GLN A 5 -14.44 28.71 -9.82
N ARG A 6 -14.47 27.70 -10.71
CA ARG A 6 -15.68 27.32 -11.45
C ARG A 6 -16.63 26.39 -10.71
N LEU A 7 -16.20 25.76 -9.62
CA LEU A 7 -16.95 24.67 -8.97
C LEU A 7 -17.47 25.01 -7.56
N ALA A 8 -16.86 25.96 -6.83
CA ALA A 8 -17.19 26.15 -5.42
C ALA A 8 -16.76 27.50 -4.79
N ASP A 9 -16.52 28.55 -5.59
CA ASP A 9 -16.17 29.92 -5.13
C ASP A 9 -14.95 30.08 -4.19
N ASP A 10 -14.19 29.01 -3.87
CA ASP A 10 -12.99 29.08 -3.03
C ASP A 10 -11.74 28.55 -3.80
N PRO A 11 -10.77 29.43 -4.16
CA PRO A 11 -9.54 29.06 -4.85
C PRO A 11 -8.65 28.05 -4.10
N PHE A 12 -8.80 27.94 -2.78
CA PHE A 12 -7.93 27.11 -1.92
C PHE A 12 -8.52 25.75 -1.57
N LEU A 13 -9.66 25.35 -2.13
CA LEU A 13 -10.30 24.07 -1.83
C LEU A 13 -9.40 22.85 -2.02
N PHE A 14 -8.57 22.84 -3.07
CA PHE A 14 -7.61 21.76 -3.30
C PHE A 14 -6.46 21.79 -2.29
N ALA A 15 -5.89 22.97 -2.04
CA ALA A 15 -4.81 23.14 -1.05
C ALA A 15 -5.24 22.75 0.38
N LYS A 16 -6.47 23.09 0.78
CA LYS A 16 -7.04 22.71 2.09
C LYS A 16 -7.22 21.19 2.22
N ARG A 17 -7.65 20.52 1.15
CA ARG A 17 -7.77 19.05 1.11
C ARG A 17 -6.41 18.38 1.19
N ASP A 18 -5.44 18.85 0.41
CA ASP A 18 -4.09 18.30 0.42
C ASP A 18 -3.39 18.49 1.78
N ALA A 19 -3.59 19.65 2.42
CA ALA A 19 -3.11 19.88 3.78
C ALA A 19 -3.72 18.90 4.81
N LEU A 20 -5.02 18.58 4.68
CA LEU A 20 -5.68 17.59 5.53
C LEU A 20 -5.15 16.17 5.29
N TYR A 21 -4.93 15.79 4.03
CA TYR A 21 -4.30 14.50 3.69
C TYR A 21 -2.89 14.39 4.23
N LEU A 22 -2.11 15.47 4.14
CA LEU A 22 -0.74 15.51 4.63
C LEU A 22 -0.69 15.42 6.16
N GLY A 23 -1.60 16.10 6.85
CA GLY A 23 -1.78 15.97 8.30
C GLY A 23 -2.17 14.55 8.73
N LEU A 24 -3.11 13.92 8.03
CA LEU A 24 -3.49 12.52 8.27
C LEU A 24 -2.32 11.55 8.01
N ALA A 25 -1.60 11.73 6.89
CA ALA A 25 -0.45 10.89 6.55
C ALA A 25 0.67 11.03 7.60
N PHE A 26 0.91 12.25 8.09
CA PHE A 26 1.88 12.50 9.15
C PHE A 26 1.47 11.87 10.49
N GLY A 27 0.19 11.97 10.86
CA GLY A 27 -0.32 11.28 12.06
C GLY A 27 -0.18 9.76 11.95
N LEU A 28 -0.55 9.19 10.80
CA LEU A 28 -0.47 7.76 10.55
C LEU A 28 0.99 7.26 10.54
N SER A 29 1.93 8.04 10.01
CA SER A 29 3.35 7.69 10.02
C SER A 29 3.92 7.68 11.44
N MET A 30 3.55 8.65 12.28
CA MET A 30 3.95 8.67 13.69
C MET A 30 3.46 7.43 14.45
N VAL A 31 2.20 7.02 14.23
CA VAL A 31 1.67 5.79 14.83
C VAL A 31 2.43 4.56 14.31
N THR A 32 2.66 4.49 13.00
CA THR A 32 3.38 3.39 12.35
C THR A 32 4.79 3.19 12.92
N LEU A 33 5.51 4.29 13.18
CA LEU A 33 6.85 4.26 13.78
C LEU A 33 6.87 3.75 15.23
N ARG A 34 5.74 3.79 15.94
CA ARG A 34 5.62 3.25 17.30
C ARG A 34 5.36 1.74 17.32
N ILE A 35 5.02 1.12 16.19
CA ILE A 35 4.67 -0.31 16.13
C ILE A 35 5.97 -1.12 15.97
N PRO A 36 6.29 -2.04 16.91
CA PRO A 36 7.51 -2.83 16.85
C PRO A 36 7.51 -3.79 15.65
N MET A 37 8.69 -4.04 15.08
CA MET A 37 8.85 -4.85 13.87
C MET A 37 8.32 -6.29 14.02
N GLU A 38 8.33 -6.83 15.24
CA GLU A 38 7.79 -8.15 15.57
C GLU A 38 6.30 -8.28 15.24
N VAL A 39 5.53 -7.20 15.43
CA VAL A 39 4.10 -7.15 15.09
C VAL A 39 3.93 -7.22 13.58
N TRP A 40 4.69 -6.41 12.83
CA TRP A 40 4.69 -6.44 11.37
C TRP A 40 5.03 -7.82 10.80
N GLN A 41 6.04 -8.48 11.36
CA GLN A 41 6.43 -9.82 10.93
C GLN A 41 5.37 -10.88 11.28
N ARG A 42 4.76 -10.81 12.48
CA ARG A 42 3.71 -11.75 12.91
C ARG A 42 2.46 -11.65 12.03
N TYR A 43 2.04 -10.43 11.68
CA TYR A 43 0.83 -10.20 10.89
C TYR A 43 1.07 -10.15 9.38
N SER A 44 2.32 -10.25 8.91
CA SER A 44 2.68 -10.18 7.49
C SER A 44 1.86 -11.11 6.59
N ASN A 45 1.64 -12.36 6.99
CA ASN A 45 0.81 -13.32 6.25
C ASN A 45 -0.66 -12.89 6.16
N VAL A 46 -1.22 -12.37 7.26
CA VAL A 46 -2.60 -11.90 7.31
C VAL A 46 -2.76 -10.63 6.47
N MET A 47 -1.79 -9.70 6.54
CA MET A 47 -1.77 -8.50 5.70
C MET A 47 -1.70 -8.84 4.22
N LEU A 48 -0.91 -9.86 3.84
CA LEU A 48 -0.85 -10.33 2.46
C LEU A 48 -2.19 -10.90 2.02
N LEU A 49 -2.78 -11.81 2.79
CA LEU A 49 -4.09 -12.39 2.49
C LEU A 49 -5.17 -11.31 2.35
N LEU A 50 -5.22 -10.37 3.30
CA LEU A 50 -6.15 -9.24 3.27
C LEU A 50 -5.95 -8.40 2.00
N SER A 51 -4.70 -8.13 1.61
CA SER A 51 -4.42 -7.36 0.40
C SER A 51 -4.84 -8.07 -0.88
N ILE A 52 -4.67 -9.39 -0.96
CA ILE A 52 -5.15 -10.20 -2.10
C ILE A 52 -6.68 -10.14 -2.16
N VAL A 53 -7.36 -10.34 -1.03
CA VAL A 53 -8.83 -10.21 -0.96
C VAL A 53 -9.28 -8.82 -1.38
N MET A 54 -8.59 -7.76 -0.94
CA MET A 54 -8.92 -6.38 -1.28
C MET A 54 -8.69 -6.08 -2.78
N LEU A 55 -7.69 -6.69 -3.40
CA LEU A 55 -7.49 -6.64 -4.86
C LEU A 55 -8.59 -7.38 -5.63
N LEU A 56 -9.08 -8.51 -5.11
CA LEU A 56 -10.23 -9.20 -5.71
C LEU A 56 -11.51 -8.35 -5.58
N ILE A 57 -11.72 -7.72 -4.42
CA ILE A 57 -12.87 -6.84 -4.19
C ILE A 57 -12.83 -5.63 -5.14
N VAL A 58 -11.67 -5.01 -5.37
CA VAL A 58 -11.60 -3.86 -6.29
C VAL A 58 -11.94 -4.25 -7.72
N LEU A 59 -11.66 -5.48 -8.13
CA LEU A 59 -12.02 -5.96 -9.46
C LEU A 59 -13.55 -5.99 -9.66
N VAL A 60 -14.31 -6.26 -8.59
CA VAL A 60 -15.78 -6.34 -8.63
C VAL A 60 -16.46 -5.01 -8.33
N VAL A 61 -15.93 -4.24 -7.37
CA VAL A 61 -16.60 -3.07 -6.77
C VAL A 61 -15.96 -1.74 -7.18
N GLY A 62 -14.72 -1.75 -7.66
CA GLY A 62 -14.00 -0.51 -7.89
C GLY A 62 -14.59 0.28 -9.07
N SER A 63 -14.63 1.60 -8.90
CA SER A 63 -15.19 2.49 -9.91
C SER A 63 -14.19 2.65 -11.06
N SER A 64 -14.65 2.38 -12.28
CA SER A 64 -13.83 2.45 -13.50
C SER A 64 -13.63 3.91 -13.94
N VAL A 65 -12.74 4.63 -13.27
CA VAL A 65 -12.26 5.91 -13.82
C VAL A 65 -11.26 5.57 -14.93
N ASN A 66 -11.67 5.76 -16.19
CA ASN A 66 -10.91 5.46 -17.42
C ASN A 66 -10.72 3.95 -17.74
N GLY A 67 -11.72 3.11 -17.48
CA GLY A 67 -11.72 1.71 -17.95
C GLY A 67 -10.85 0.73 -17.16
N ALA A 68 -10.17 1.19 -16.10
CA ALA A 68 -9.47 0.35 -15.14
C ALA A 68 -9.98 0.64 -13.73
N SER A 69 -10.55 -0.38 -13.10
CA SER A 69 -10.99 -0.32 -11.71
C SER A 69 -9.78 -0.20 -10.77
N ARG A 70 -9.37 1.03 -10.44
CA ARG A 70 -8.12 1.31 -9.69
C ARG A 70 -8.35 1.96 -8.33
N TRP A 71 -9.50 2.61 -8.14
CA TRP A 71 -9.77 3.41 -6.95
C TRP A 71 -11.08 2.97 -6.31
N ILE A 72 -11.04 2.75 -5.00
CA ILE A 72 -12.24 2.61 -4.19
C ILE A 72 -12.52 4.00 -3.63
N ALA A 73 -13.58 4.64 -4.13
CA ALA A 73 -14.03 5.93 -3.61
C ALA A 73 -14.91 5.69 -2.37
N LEU A 74 -14.38 6.01 -1.19
CA LEU A 74 -15.09 6.03 0.09
C LEU A 74 -15.41 7.50 0.44
N GLY A 75 -16.41 8.05 -0.25
CA GLY A 75 -16.81 9.45 -0.10
C GLY A 75 -15.70 10.43 -0.50
N PRO A 76 -15.17 11.25 0.42
CA PRO A 76 -14.08 12.18 0.12
C PRO A 76 -12.73 11.49 -0.06
N LEU A 77 -12.54 10.29 0.52
CA LEU A 77 -11.29 9.53 0.48
C LEU A 77 -11.28 8.59 -0.72
N ARG A 78 -10.15 8.55 -1.42
CA ARG A 78 -9.90 7.59 -2.49
C ARG A 78 -8.79 6.66 -2.05
N ILE A 79 -9.11 5.39 -1.87
CA ILE A 79 -8.13 4.38 -1.47
C ILE A 79 -7.72 3.59 -2.71
N GLN A 80 -6.42 3.38 -2.87
CA GLN A 80 -5.87 2.52 -3.92
C GLN A 80 -5.42 1.19 -3.30
N PRO A 81 -6.17 0.09 -3.51
CA PRO A 81 -5.80 -1.23 -2.96
C PRO A 81 -4.42 -1.72 -3.37
N ALA A 82 -3.95 -1.32 -4.58
CA ALA A 82 -2.63 -1.67 -5.09
C ALA A 82 -1.47 -1.07 -4.26
N GLU A 83 -1.70 0.04 -3.56
CA GLU A 83 -0.68 0.60 -2.65
C GLU A 83 -0.55 -0.25 -1.39
N LEU A 84 -1.68 -0.66 -0.80
CA LEU A 84 -1.70 -1.54 0.36
C LEU A 84 -1.09 -2.91 0.03
N SER A 85 -1.34 -3.45 -1.16
CA SER A 85 -0.78 -4.73 -1.58
C SER A 85 0.73 -4.70 -1.79
N LYS A 86 1.30 -3.57 -2.23
CA LYS A 86 2.76 -3.43 -2.31
C LYS A 86 3.38 -3.49 -0.91
N LEU A 87 2.78 -2.77 0.04
CA LEU A 87 3.27 -2.74 1.41
C LEU A 87 3.18 -4.12 2.07
N SER A 88 2.03 -4.80 1.96
CA SER A 88 1.87 -6.16 2.51
C SER A 88 2.84 -7.16 1.89
N LEU A 89 3.08 -7.08 0.58
CA LEU A 89 4.03 -7.92 -0.13
C LEU A 89 5.46 -7.71 0.39
N PHE A 90 5.89 -6.47 0.57
CA PHE A 90 7.21 -6.18 1.13
C PHE A 90 7.35 -6.70 2.57
N CYS A 91 6.34 -6.51 3.42
CA CYS A 91 6.32 -7.06 4.78
C CYS A 91 6.40 -8.59 4.79
N TYR A 92 5.66 -9.25 3.90
CA TYR A 92 5.68 -10.70 3.75
C TYR A 92 7.03 -11.20 3.25
N LEU A 93 7.57 -10.62 2.17
CA LEU A 93 8.87 -11.01 1.63
C LEU A 93 9.99 -10.82 2.65
N ALA A 94 9.99 -9.70 3.39
CA ALA A 94 10.95 -9.48 4.47
C ALA A 94 10.84 -10.56 5.55
N SER A 95 9.62 -10.91 6.01
CA SER A 95 9.43 -11.96 7.01
C SER A 95 9.80 -13.35 6.47
N TYR A 96 9.47 -13.63 5.21
CA TYR A 96 9.78 -14.89 4.54
C TYR A 96 11.29 -15.09 4.43
N LEU A 97 12.02 -14.06 3.99
CA LEU A 97 13.48 -14.10 3.89
C LEU A 97 14.12 -14.35 5.25
N VAL A 98 13.69 -13.65 6.31
CA VAL A 98 14.20 -13.86 7.67
C VAL A 98 14.01 -15.31 8.14
N ARG A 99 12.88 -15.95 7.82
CA ARG A 99 12.60 -17.35 8.21
C ARG A 99 13.36 -18.39 7.38
N LYS A 100 13.72 -18.05 6.13
CA LYS A 100 14.31 -18.98 5.15
C LYS A 100 15.74 -18.61 4.75
N VAL A 101 16.42 -17.77 5.54
CA VAL A 101 17.76 -17.24 5.25
C VAL A 101 18.77 -18.35 4.95
N GLU A 102 18.78 -19.46 5.70
CA GLU A 102 19.71 -20.58 5.47
C GLU A 102 19.46 -21.30 4.13
N GLU A 103 18.20 -21.54 3.78
CA GLU A 103 17.81 -22.26 2.57
C GLU A 103 18.03 -21.41 1.32
N VAL A 104 17.74 -20.11 1.40
CA VAL A 104 18.05 -19.17 0.32
C VAL A 104 19.57 -19.07 0.13
N ARG A 105 20.35 -18.94 1.21
CA ARG A 105 21.80 -18.79 1.09
C ARG A 105 22.49 -20.04 0.51
N THR A 106 22.06 -21.23 0.89
CA THR A 106 22.65 -22.49 0.40
C THR A 106 22.25 -22.80 -1.04
N ASN A 107 20.97 -22.64 -1.43
CA ASN A 107 20.54 -22.87 -2.82
C ASN A 107 21.00 -21.77 -3.79
N PHE A 108 21.09 -20.52 -3.36
CA PHE A 108 21.51 -19.43 -4.23
C PHE A 108 22.99 -19.58 -4.63
N TRP A 109 23.86 -19.97 -3.69
CA TRP A 109 25.25 -20.30 -3.99
C TRP A 109 25.39 -21.60 -4.79
N ALA A 110 24.62 -22.64 -4.48
CA ALA A 110 24.63 -23.89 -5.24
C ALA A 110 24.01 -23.77 -6.65
N SER A 111 23.22 -22.73 -6.91
CA SER A 111 22.76 -22.34 -8.24
C SER A 111 23.86 -21.54 -8.95
N ALA A 112 24.44 -20.54 -8.30
CA ALA A 112 25.49 -19.70 -8.88
C ALA A 112 26.76 -20.48 -9.26
N SER A 113 27.17 -21.47 -8.45
CA SER A 113 28.30 -22.35 -8.75
C SER A 113 28.02 -23.38 -9.85
N ARG A 114 26.77 -23.48 -10.34
CA ARG A 114 26.35 -24.40 -11.40
C ARG A 114 26.42 -23.76 -12.79
N TRP A 115 26.64 -22.45 -12.85
CA TRP A 115 26.78 -21.65 -14.07
C TRP A 115 28.18 -21.04 -14.23
N ALA A 116 29.14 -21.42 -13.37
CA ALA A 116 30.55 -21.07 -13.44
C ALA A 116 31.36 -22.31 -13.80
#